data_AF-A0A925BG45-F1
#
_entry.id   AF-A0A925BG45-F1
#
_cell.length_a   1.000
_cell.length_b   1.000
_cell.length_c   1.000
_cell.angle_alpha   90.00
_cell.angle_beta   90.00
_cell.angle_gamma   90.00
#
_symmetry.space_group_name_H-M   'P 1'
#
loop_
_entity.id
_entity.type
_entity.pdbx_description
1 polymer ?
#
loop_
_entity_poly.entity_id
_entity_poly.type
_entity_poly.pdbx_seq_one_letter_code
_entity_poly.pdbx_strand_id
1 'polypeptide(L)'
;MVIMSTMPTTPKNNNGTEQTETAASQTSNANGAALDTPLSQGDLLPEALKSALSGGLNDPERLRRYAERLLYHAFDQRDTDAAKIIAQRMDADPELDAAIADILNTQLQVQPDTVYLFVRARLSSGLDARWLNRLRAAALFSLRVAINDGDPETILNWLKLIAREPANYGMTDILHQGILAAQPRAQRSGVLGQALLALSVKRDPAALEILLNDTALLTALPDPLRYALTDADGSKSDDAALTLLETSGPELFLLALAQAAKHGKGTLFTPEAVDQLWSLYSSGSCVHLNEAYRPIAIINDCIEDGADWLPTETLRALLTLMLTSGEVTEKSNELLRELIHNLRDYAEVTDLLESALQSALESGERTPNDALDLVGGLLAAGNITEHQAVDVYVGLLAALDWDAESLPLMEQLARTVLQEPDVEISRDVQWRLLRAASELKVELLAKVASKRLLAELDAVEDEAELCEHLMRLFNKLQWNSHLR
;
A
#
# COMPACT_ATOMS: atom_id res chain seq x y z
N MET A 1 18.86 -45.46 -6.62
CA MET A 1 19.72 -45.56 -5.43
C MET A 1 18.84 -46.02 -4.29
N VAL A 2 18.87 -47.33 -4.06
CA VAL A 2 17.98 -48.09 -3.18
C VAL A 2 18.78 -48.39 -1.92
N ILE A 3 18.26 -48.04 -0.75
CA ILE A 3 18.78 -48.53 0.52
C ILE A 3 17.67 -49.32 1.19
N MET A 4 17.76 -50.63 1.01
CA MET A 4 17.14 -51.64 1.85
C MET A 4 17.74 -51.55 3.26
N SER A 5 16.90 -51.62 4.28
CA SER A 5 17.33 -52.05 5.61
C SER A 5 16.23 -52.94 6.21
N THR A 6 16.56 -54.22 6.28
CA THR A 6 15.79 -55.31 6.90
C THR A 6 16.14 -55.44 8.38
N MET A 7 15.16 -55.76 9.23
CA MET A 7 15.19 -56.61 10.45
C MET A 7 13.92 -56.31 11.30
N PRO A 8 13.55 -57.11 12.32
CA PRO A 8 13.19 -58.53 12.30
C PRO A 8 11.77 -58.77 12.87
N THR A 9 11.14 -59.86 12.46
CA THR A 9 9.87 -60.35 13.02
C THR A 9 10.06 -61.04 14.37
N THR A 10 9.35 -60.59 15.40
CA THR A 10 9.02 -61.39 16.60
C THR A 10 7.54 -61.25 16.93
N PRO A 11 6.86 -62.34 17.34
CA PRO A 11 5.43 -62.32 17.60
C PRO A 11 5.18 -61.78 19.02
N LYS A 12 4.36 -60.72 19.14
CA LYS A 12 3.82 -60.31 20.44
C LYS A 12 2.44 -60.91 20.64
N ASN A 13 2.34 -61.69 21.71
CA ASN A 13 1.12 -62.21 22.31
C ASN A 13 0.04 -61.12 22.42
N ASN A 14 -1.09 -61.39 21.80
CA ASN A 14 -2.35 -60.71 22.03
C ASN A 14 -3.09 -61.52 23.11
N ASN A 15 -3.12 -61.03 24.34
CA ASN A 15 -4.11 -61.41 25.38
C ASN A 15 -3.85 -60.57 26.63
N GLY A 16 -4.69 -59.55 26.86
CA GLY A 16 -4.73 -58.80 28.12
C GLY A 16 -5.08 -57.33 27.95
N THR A 17 -6.30 -57.01 27.50
CA THR A 17 -6.79 -55.61 27.50
C THR A 17 -8.31 -55.47 27.64
N GLU A 18 -9.00 -56.42 28.26
CA GLU A 18 -10.46 -56.31 28.50
C GLU A 18 -10.86 -56.10 29.97
N GLN A 19 -9.91 -56.04 30.92
CA GLN A 19 -10.25 -55.88 32.35
C GLN A 19 -9.82 -54.54 32.98
N THR A 20 -9.07 -53.68 32.27
CA THR A 20 -8.67 -52.36 32.77
C THR A 20 -9.62 -51.23 32.37
N GLU A 21 -10.38 -51.36 31.28
CA GLU A 21 -11.39 -50.34 30.88
C GLU A 21 -12.64 -50.35 31.76
N THR A 22 -13.01 -51.50 32.32
CA THR A 22 -14.20 -51.64 33.18
C THR A 22 -14.01 -50.96 34.54
N ALA A 23 -12.80 -50.97 35.11
CA ALA A 23 -12.50 -50.35 36.41
C ALA A 23 -12.39 -48.81 36.33
N ALA A 24 -11.87 -48.28 35.23
CA ALA A 24 -11.79 -46.83 35.00
C ALA A 24 -13.18 -46.22 34.71
N SER A 25 -14.02 -46.94 33.97
CA SER A 25 -15.41 -46.52 33.71
C SER A 25 -16.28 -46.55 34.98
N GLN A 26 -16.02 -47.47 35.91
CA GLN A 26 -16.77 -47.56 37.17
C GLN A 26 -16.37 -46.49 38.20
N THR A 27 -15.09 -46.08 38.24
CA THR A 27 -14.62 -44.98 39.11
C THR A 27 -15.05 -43.60 38.61
N SER A 28 -15.11 -43.39 37.29
CA SER A 28 -15.69 -42.17 36.70
C SER A 28 -17.18 -42.00 37.03
N ASN A 29 -17.95 -43.09 36.95
CA ASN A 29 -19.38 -43.08 37.29
C ASN A 29 -19.68 -42.87 38.79
N ALA A 30 -18.84 -43.40 39.69
CA ALA A 30 -18.99 -43.22 41.13
C ALA A 30 -18.73 -41.77 41.57
N ASN A 31 -17.74 -41.10 40.97
CA ASN A 31 -17.48 -39.68 41.21
C ASN A 31 -18.59 -38.78 40.66
N GLY A 32 -19.25 -39.19 39.56
CA GLY A 32 -20.39 -38.47 38.99
C GLY A 32 -21.58 -38.36 39.94
N ALA A 33 -21.95 -39.43 40.65
CA ALA A 33 -23.09 -39.45 41.57
C ALA A 33 -22.89 -38.59 42.82
N ALA A 34 -21.64 -38.42 43.28
CA ALA A 34 -21.32 -37.56 44.42
C ALA A 34 -21.50 -36.06 44.10
N LEU A 35 -21.48 -35.70 42.82
CA LEU A 35 -21.60 -34.31 42.34
C LEU A 35 -23.07 -33.89 42.08
N ASP A 36 -24.03 -34.82 42.03
CA ASP A 36 -25.44 -34.51 41.80
C ASP A 36 -26.08 -33.72 42.97
N THR A 37 -25.72 -34.04 44.22
CA THR A 37 -26.25 -33.33 45.40
C THR A 37 -25.76 -31.88 45.45
N PRO A 38 -24.45 -31.59 45.29
CA PRO A 38 -23.98 -30.20 45.17
C PRO A 38 -24.52 -29.46 43.94
N LEU A 39 -24.79 -30.14 42.80
CA LEU A 39 -25.40 -29.51 41.64
C LEU A 39 -26.78 -28.94 41.98
N SER A 40 -27.60 -29.71 42.70
CA SER A 40 -28.94 -29.29 43.12
C SER A 40 -28.94 -28.10 44.09
N GLN A 41 -27.81 -27.88 44.78
CA GLN A 41 -27.61 -26.78 45.73
C GLN A 41 -26.92 -25.56 45.10
N GLY A 42 -26.42 -25.67 43.86
CA GLY A 42 -25.75 -24.58 43.15
C GLY A 42 -24.25 -24.42 43.44
N ASP A 43 -23.69 -25.22 44.34
CA ASP A 43 -22.34 -25.07 44.93
C ASP A 43 -21.23 -25.85 44.20
N LEU A 44 -21.49 -26.33 42.98
CA LEU A 44 -20.46 -27.07 42.24
C LEU A 44 -19.33 -26.16 41.76
N LEU A 45 -18.10 -26.54 42.12
CA LEU A 45 -16.89 -25.93 41.61
C LEU A 45 -16.72 -26.23 40.10
N PRO A 46 -16.42 -25.22 39.27
CA PRO A 46 -16.22 -25.40 37.82
C PRO A 46 -15.19 -26.48 37.46
N GLU A 47 -14.12 -26.61 38.24
CA GLU A 47 -13.08 -27.63 38.01
C GLU A 47 -13.61 -29.07 38.17
N ALA A 48 -14.55 -29.29 39.08
CA ALA A 48 -15.20 -30.60 39.23
C ALA A 48 -16.06 -30.93 38.00
N LEU A 49 -16.76 -29.93 37.44
CA LEU A 49 -17.54 -30.08 36.21
C LEU A 49 -16.64 -30.34 34.99
N LYS A 50 -15.54 -29.59 34.85
CA LYS A 50 -14.54 -29.81 33.79
C LYS A 50 -13.97 -31.23 33.85
N SER A 51 -13.59 -31.69 35.05
CA SER A 51 -13.07 -33.04 35.26
C SER A 51 -14.11 -34.12 34.92
N ALA A 52 -15.35 -33.99 35.41
CA ALA A 52 -16.43 -34.93 35.13
C ALA A 52 -16.77 -35.00 33.63
N LEU A 53 -16.86 -33.83 32.97
CA LEU A 53 -17.11 -33.76 31.53
C LEU A 53 -15.90 -34.23 30.72
N SER A 54 -14.68 -34.20 31.23
CA SER A 54 -13.52 -34.77 30.51
C SER A 54 -13.44 -36.28 30.68
N GLY A 55 -13.86 -36.80 31.84
CA GLY A 55 -13.75 -38.21 32.24
C GLY A 55 -14.72 -39.22 31.61
N GLY A 56 -15.51 -38.83 30.60
CA GLY A 56 -16.39 -39.75 29.86
C GLY A 56 -17.65 -40.12 30.62
N LEU A 57 -18.58 -39.17 30.75
CA LEU A 57 -19.86 -39.38 31.41
C LEU A 57 -20.83 -40.12 30.47
N ASN A 58 -21.34 -41.28 30.90
CA ASN A 58 -22.21 -42.14 30.05
C ASN A 58 -23.72 -41.90 30.23
N ASP A 59 -24.13 -41.14 31.24
CA ASP A 59 -25.53 -40.79 31.50
C ASP A 59 -25.90 -39.51 30.72
N PRO A 60 -26.76 -39.58 29.68
CA PRO A 60 -27.10 -38.43 28.84
C PRO A 60 -27.75 -37.27 29.60
N GLU A 61 -28.59 -37.56 30.59
CA GLU A 61 -29.28 -36.50 31.35
C GLU A 61 -28.31 -35.77 32.29
N ARG A 62 -27.39 -36.50 32.92
CA ARG A 62 -26.35 -35.89 33.75
C ARG A 62 -25.33 -35.14 32.89
N LEU A 63 -24.96 -35.69 31.72
CA LEU A 63 -24.06 -35.05 30.77
C LEU A 63 -24.61 -33.69 30.34
N ARG A 64 -25.89 -33.66 29.95
CA ARG A 64 -26.60 -32.45 29.60
C ARG A 64 -26.57 -31.43 30.74
N ARG A 65 -27.03 -31.80 31.95
CA ARG A 65 -27.07 -30.86 33.10
C ARG A 65 -25.70 -30.29 33.44
N TYR A 66 -24.64 -31.10 33.35
CA TYR A 66 -23.27 -30.65 33.64
C TYR A 66 -22.75 -29.71 32.56
N ALA A 67 -23.00 -30.04 31.28
CA ALA A 67 -22.64 -29.20 30.15
C ALA A 67 -23.37 -27.86 30.20
N GLU A 68 -24.67 -27.84 30.51
CA GLU A 68 -25.46 -26.62 30.69
C GLU A 68 -24.89 -25.74 31.81
N ARG A 69 -24.61 -26.32 32.99
CA ARG A 69 -24.06 -25.55 34.12
C ARG A 69 -22.67 -24.99 33.79
N LEU A 70 -21.81 -25.80 33.16
CA LEU A 70 -20.48 -25.36 32.76
C LEU A 70 -20.55 -24.32 31.64
N LEU A 71 -21.57 -24.37 30.77
CA LEU A 71 -21.80 -23.38 29.72
C LEU A 71 -22.11 -22.01 30.32
N TYR A 72 -23.03 -21.93 31.28
CA TYR A 72 -23.31 -20.68 31.98
C TYR A 72 -22.08 -20.14 32.69
N HIS A 73 -21.28 -21.00 33.30
CA HIS A 73 -20.00 -20.58 33.87
C HIS A 73 -19.02 -20.05 32.80
N ALA A 74 -18.88 -20.75 31.67
CA ALA A 74 -18.06 -20.31 30.55
C ALA A 74 -18.53 -18.94 30.03
N PHE A 75 -19.83 -18.69 30.08
CA PHE A 75 -20.40 -17.40 29.71
C PHE A 75 -20.07 -16.30 30.71
N ASP A 76 -20.37 -16.51 32.00
CA ASP A 76 -20.18 -15.51 33.05
C ASP A 76 -18.71 -15.14 33.27
N GLN A 77 -17.81 -16.12 33.15
CA GLN A 77 -16.38 -15.95 33.42
C GLN A 77 -15.51 -15.85 32.17
N ARG A 78 -16.11 -15.96 30.97
CA ARG A 78 -15.39 -16.04 29.69
C ARG A 78 -14.30 -17.12 29.68
N ASP A 79 -14.58 -18.26 30.33
CA ASP A 79 -13.65 -19.37 30.49
C ASP A 79 -13.51 -20.17 29.19
N THR A 80 -12.38 -19.98 28.49
CA THR A 80 -12.11 -20.63 27.20
C THR A 80 -11.91 -22.15 27.31
N ASP A 81 -11.47 -22.65 28.46
CA ASP A 81 -11.22 -24.08 28.66
C ASP A 81 -12.55 -24.80 28.90
N ALA A 82 -13.42 -24.20 29.71
CA ALA A 82 -14.81 -24.64 29.86
C ALA A 82 -15.52 -24.68 28.49
N ALA A 83 -15.37 -23.62 27.68
CA ALA A 83 -15.95 -23.56 26.34
C ALA A 83 -15.46 -24.70 25.43
N LYS A 84 -14.15 -24.97 25.41
CA LYS A 84 -13.55 -26.06 24.62
C LYS A 84 -14.07 -27.44 25.05
N ILE A 85 -14.15 -27.71 26.35
CA ILE A 85 -14.63 -29.00 26.87
C ILE A 85 -16.08 -29.25 26.44
N ILE A 86 -16.95 -28.25 26.60
CA ILE A 86 -18.36 -28.36 26.19
C ILE A 86 -18.47 -28.57 24.68
N ALA A 87 -17.75 -27.78 23.90
CA ALA A 87 -17.81 -27.87 22.45
C ALA A 87 -17.28 -29.20 21.92
N GLN A 88 -16.23 -29.77 22.52
CA GLN A 88 -15.76 -31.13 22.22
C GLN A 88 -16.83 -32.18 22.52
N ARG A 89 -17.60 -32.01 23.60
CA ARG A 89 -18.73 -32.91 23.91
C ARG A 89 -19.88 -32.77 22.92
N MET A 90 -20.18 -31.55 22.48
CA MET A 90 -21.16 -31.29 21.41
C MET A 90 -20.69 -31.85 20.04
N ASP A 91 -19.39 -31.99 19.80
CA ASP A 91 -18.90 -32.69 18.60
C ASP A 91 -19.06 -34.20 18.69
N ALA A 92 -18.91 -34.76 19.90
CA ALA A 92 -19.01 -36.19 20.12
C ALA A 92 -20.46 -36.70 20.23
N ASP A 93 -21.40 -35.85 20.67
CA ASP A 93 -22.78 -36.21 20.97
C ASP A 93 -23.78 -35.26 20.26
N PRO A 94 -24.47 -35.72 19.20
CA PRO A 94 -25.46 -34.93 18.47
C PRO A 94 -26.70 -34.53 19.29
N GLU A 95 -27.12 -35.33 20.27
CA GLU A 95 -28.28 -34.99 21.11
C GLU A 95 -27.93 -33.87 22.09
N LEU A 96 -26.72 -33.95 22.68
CA LEU A 96 -26.18 -32.88 23.49
C LEU A 96 -25.98 -31.60 22.66
N ASP A 97 -25.46 -31.72 21.44
CA ASP A 97 -25.32 -30.58 20.54
C ASP A 97 -26.65 -29.89 20.29
N ALA A 98 -27.72 -30.63 20.01
CA ALA A 98 -29.05 -30.07 19.80
C ALA A 98 -29.55 -29.33 21.05
N ALA A 99 -29.43 -29.95 22.23
CA ALA A 99 -29.87 -29.35 23.49
C ALA A 99 -29.10 -28.06 23.83
N ILE A 100 -27.76 -28.07 23.66
CA ILE A 100 -26.94 -26.89 23.92
C ILE A 100 -27.14 -25.84 22.82
N ALA A 101 -27.36 -26.23 21.56
CA ALA A 101 -27.63 -25.29 20.47
C ALA A 101 -28.89 -24.45 20.74
N ASP A 102 -29.93 -25.02 21.34
CA ASP A 102 -31.13 -24.28 21.74
C ASP A 102 -30.80 -23.20 22.79
N ILE A 103 -29.90 -23.50 23.72
CA ILE A 103 -29.41 -22.54 24.71
C ILE A 103 -28.56 -21.47 24.02
N LEU A 104 -27.63 -21.84 23.13
CA LEU A 104 -26.84 -20.88 22.36
C LEU A 104 -27.75 -19.94 21.58
N ASN A 105 -28.77 -20.46 20.89
CA ASN A 105 -29.74 -19.67 20.12
C ASN A 105 -30.54 -18.71 20.99
N THR A 106 -30.92 -19.13 22.20
CA THR A 106 -31.58 -18.26 23.18
C THR A 106 -30.62 -17.15 23.64
N GLN A 107 -29.38 -17.52 23.94
CA GLN A 107 -28.35 -16.60 24.46
C GLN A 107 -27.82 -15.64 23.40
N LEU A 108 -27.95 -15.96 22.10
CA LEU A 108 -27.70 -15.02 21.02
C LEU A 108 -28.58 -13.75 21.12
N GLN A 109 -29.76 -13.84 21.72
CA GLN A 109 -30.63 -12.66 21.91
C GLN A 109 -30.27 -11.86 23.16
N VAL A 110 -29.51 -12.44 24.10
CA VAL A 110 -29.26 -11.86 25.42
C VAL A 110 -27.82 -11.35 25.55
N GLN A 111 -26.86 -12.19 25.16
CA GLN A 111 -25.41 -11.93 25.27
C GLN A 111 -24.66 -12.56 24.07
N PRO A 112 -24.90 -12.04 22.84
CA PRO A 112 -24.31 -12.62 21.64
C PRO A 112 -22.77 -12.58 21.62
N ASP A 113 -22.16 -11.60 22.30
CA ASP A 113 -20.70 -11.50 22.44
C ASP A 113 -20.10 -12.71 23.16
N THR A 114 -20.77 -13.17 24.20
CA THR A 114 -20.35 -14.33 24.97
C THR A 114 -20.48 -15.61 24.14
N VAL A 115 -21.57 -15.75 23.38
CA VAL A 115 -21.75 -16.86 22.42
C VAL A 115 -20.66 -16.82 21.34
N TYR A 116 -20.31 -15.63 20.84
CA TYR A 116 -19.22 -15.44 19.87
C TYR A 116 -17.88 -15.94 20.42
N LEU A 117 -17.52 -15.55 21.64
CA LEU A 117 -16.28 -15.99 22.30
C LEU A 117 -16.25 -17.51 22.51
N PHE A 118 -17.37 -18.10 22.92
CA PHE A 118 -17.50 -19.55 23.09
C PHE A 118 -17.25 -20.31 21.78
N VAL A 119 -17.93 -19.91 20.69
CA VAL A 119 -17.77 -20.55 19.38
C VAL A 119 -16.36 -20.36 18.84
N ARG A 120 -15.78 -19.16 19.00
CA ARG A 120 -14.41 -18.86 18.59
C ARG A 120 -13.39 -19.71 19.33
N ALA A 121 -13.58 -19.94 20.64
CA ALA A 121 -12.73 -20.82 21.43
C ALA A 121 -12.70 -22.24 20.85
N ARG A 122 -13.84 -22.75 20.35
CA ARG A 122 -13.89 -24.05 19.68
C ARG A 122 -13.18 -24.07 18.32
N LEU A 123 -13.38 -23.05 17.49
CA LEU A 123 -12.78 -22.99 16.15
C LEU A 123 -11.24 -22.94 16.18
N SER A 124 -10.64 -22.52 17.31
CA SER A 124 -9.19 -22.61 17.52
C SER A 124 -8.63 -24.04 17.43
N SER A 125 -9.46 -25.08 17.61
CA SER A 125 -9.06 -26.49 17.55
C SER A 125 -9.30 -27.14 16.18
N GLY A 126 -9.90 -26.43 15.22
CA GLY A 126 -10.15 -26.94 13.87
C GLY A 126 -11.39 -26.34 13.23
N LEU A 127 -11.41 -26.34 11.88
CA LEU A 127 -12.52 -25.82 11.08
C LEU A 127 -13.65 -26.83 10.97
N ASP A 128 -14.87 -26.38 11.22
CA ASP A 128 -16.09 -27.17 11.07
C ASP A 128 -17.24 -26.28 10.59
N ALA A 129 -17.99 -26.75 9.60
CA ALA A 129 -19.01 -25.94 8.93
C ALA A 129 -20.16 -25.54 9.86
N ARG A 130 -20.55 -26.41 10.79
CA ARG A 130 -21.61 -26.14 11.78
C ARG A 130 -21.15 -25.03 12.73
N TRP A 131 -19.94 -25.11 13.24
CA TRP A 131 -19.37 -24.06 14.11
C TRP A 131 -19.14 -22.74 13.39
N LEU A 132 -18.74 -22.76 12.11
CA LEU A 132 -18.64 -21.55 11.30
C LEU A 132 -20.00 -20.83 11.16
N ASN A 133 -21.08 -21.57 10.92
CA ASN A 133 -22.43 -20.99 10.87
C ASN A 133 -22.84 -20.36 12.21
N ARG A 134 -22.50 -21.00 13.33
CA ARG A 134 -22.75 -20.45 14.67
C ARG A 134 -21.92 -19.18 14.93
N LEU A 135 -20.66 -19.15 14.50
CA LEU A 135 -19.80 -17.97 14.62
C LEU A 135 -20.39 -16.78 13.85
N ARG A 136 -20.81 -17.06 12.60
CA ARG A 136 -21.44 -16.07 11.72
C ARG A 136 -22.71 -15.50 12.32
N ALA A 137 -23.58 -16.36 12.88
CA ALA A 137 -24.78 -15.93 13.59
C ALA A 137 -24.43 -15.07 14.80
N ALA A 138 -23.50 -15.52 15.65
CA ALA A 138 -23.08 -14.78 16.84
C ALA A 138 -22.51 -13.40 16.51
N ALA A 139 -21.61 -13.32 15.53
CA ALA A 139 -21.04 -12.05 15.09
C ALA A 139 -22.11 -11.08 14.57
N LEU A 140 -23.07 -11.59 13.78
CA LEU A 140 -24.17 -10.76 13.26
C LEU A 140 -25.04 -10.20 14.40
N PHE A 141 -25.40 -11.01 15.40
CA PHE A 141 -26.17 -10.56 16.55
C PHE A 141 -25.36 -9.59 17.43
N SER A 142 -24.09 -9.88 17.72
CA SER A 142 -23.20 -8.99 18.48
C SER A 142 -23.07 -7.63 17.81
N LEU A 143 -22.87 -7.63 16.49
CA LEU A 143 -22.71 -6.42 15.72
C LEU A 143 -24.01 -5.60 15.66
N ARG A 144 -25.17 -6.25 15.54
CA ARG A 144 -26.47 -5.57 15.62
C ARG A 144 -26.68 -4.87 16.96
N VAL A 145 -26.38 -5.55 18.07
CA VAL A 145 -26.44 -4.96 19.41
C VAL A 145 -25.46 -3.79 19.52
N ALA A 146 -24.22 -3.96 19.05
CA ALA A 146 -23.24 -2.88 19.05
C ALA A 146 -23.69 -1.66 18.23
N ILE A 147 -24.29 -1.86 17.05
CA ILE A 147 -24.77 -0.76 16.19
C ILE A 147 -25.97 -0.03 16.80
N ASN A 148 -26.91 -0.77 17.36
CA ASN A 148 -28.15 -0.21 17.90
C ASN A 148 -27.94 0.48 19.25
N ASP A 149 -27.18 -0.16 20.15
CA ASP A 149 -27.13 0.23 21.56
C ASP A 149 -25.72 0.72 21.98
N GLY A 150 -24.68 0.39 21.20
CA GLY A 150 -23.30 0.72 21.51
C GLY A 150 -22.88 2.13 21.08
N ASP A 151 -21.78 2.60 21.67
CA ASP A 151 -21.08 3.80 21.23
C ASP A 151 -20.24 3.56 19.96
N PRO A 152 -19.75 4.61 19.29
CA PRO A 152 -18.91 4.47 18.09
C PRO A 152 -17.70 3.55 18.26
N GLU A 153 -17.08 3.56 19.44
CA GLU A 153 -15.90 2.74 19.73
C GLU A 153 -16.26 1.25 19.79
N THR A 154 -17.39 0.92 20.42
CA THR A 154 -17.91 -0.45 20.49
C THR A 154 -18.22 -1.01 19.11
N ILE A 155 -18.88 -0.21 18.25
CA ILE A 155 -19.15 -0.59 16.85
C ILE A 155 -17.84 -0.88 16.12
N LEU A 156 -16.88 0.03 16.23
CA LEU A 156 -15.59 -0.08 15.56
C LEU A 156 -14.78 -1.29 16.04
N ASN A 157 -14.80 -1.57 17.35
CA ASN A 157 -14.10 -2.71 17.93
C ASN A 157 -14.66 -4.04 17.41
N TRP A 158 -15.99 -4.15 17.27
CA TRP A 158 -16.62 -5.32 16.66
C TRP A 158 -16.28 -5.47 15.17
N LEU A 159 -16.35 -4.39 14.39
CA LEU A 159 -15.99 -4.42 12.98
C LEU A 159 -14.51 -4.79 12.78
N LYS A 160 -13.60 -4.23 13.58
CA LYS A 160 -12.16 -4.58 13.58
C LYS A 160 -11.93 -6.03 13.98
N LEU A 161 -12.68 -6.55 14.95
CA LEU A 161 -12.59 -7.95 15.38
C LEU A 161 -12.99 -8.88 14.24
N ILE A 162 -14.14 -8.65 13.63
CA ILE A 162 -14.66 -9.42 12.49
C ILE A 162 -13.69 -9.36 11.30
N ALA A 163 -13.14 -8.17 11.00
CA ALA A 163 -12.18 -7.96 9.91
C ALA A 163 -10.81 -8.63 10.12
N ARG A 164 -10.49 -9.02 11.36
CA ARG A 164 -9.25 -9.74 11.71
C ARG A 164 -9.43 -11.25 11.78
N GLU A 165 -10.66 -11.75 11.67
CA GLU A 165 -10.88 -13.19 11.64
C GLU A 165 -10.26 -13.83 10.38
N PRO A 166 -9.81 -15.08 10.47
CA PRO A 166 -9.30 -15.83 9.32
C PRO A 166 -10.27 -15.82 8.12
N ALA A 167 -9.74 -15.69 6.90
CA ALA A 167 -10.55 -15.65 5.67
C ALA A 167 -11.43 -16.90 5.48
N ASN A 168 -10.95 -18.06 5.94
CA ASN A 168 -11.69 -19.33 5.90
C ASN A 168 -12.90 -19.37 6.85
N TYR A 169 -13.11 -18.35 7.71
CA TYR A 169 -14.32 -18.24 8.51
C TYR A 169 -15.51 -17.65 7.73
N GLY A 170 -15.28 -17.07 6.55
CA GLY A 170 -16.35 -16.54 5.71
C GLY A 170 -17.06 -15.32 6.31
N MET A 171 -16.30 -14.44 6.96
CA MET A 171 -16.83 -13.26 7.67
C MET A 171 -17.05 -12.04 6.78
N THR A 172 -16.64 -12.07 5.51
CA THR A 172 -16.70 -10.95 4.57
C THR A 172 -18.10 -10.35 4.45
N ASP A 173 -19.14 -11.17 4.23
CA ASP A 173 -20.52 -10.67 4.09
C ASP A 173 -21.02 -9.97 5.36
N ILE A 174 -20.61 -10.47 6.53
CA ILE A 174 -21.03 -9.89 7.82
C ILE A 174 -20.32 -8.56 8.05
N LEU A 175 -19.03 -8.49 7.71
CA LEU A 175 -18.28 -7.22 7.74
C LEU A 175 -18.95 -6.19 6.82
N HIS A 176 -19.27 -6.58 5.59
CA HIS A 176 -19.95 -5.74 4.61
C HIS A 176 -21.27 -5.19 5.13
N GLN A 177 -22.18 -6.08 5.53
CA GLN A 177 -23.47 -5.70 6.09
C GLN A 177 -23.31 -4.86 7.36
N GLY A 178 -22.30 -5.15 8.16
CA GLY A 178 -21.93 -4.42 9.37
C GLY A 178 -21.55 -2.97 9.11
N ILE A 179 -20.66 -2.74 8.15
CA ILE A 179 -20.22 -1.41 7.74
C ILE A 179 -21.42 -0.59 7.24
N LEU A 180 -22.24 -1.17 6.35
CA LEU A 180 -23.42 -0.49 5.81
C LEU A 180 -24.50 -0.24 6.87
N ALA A 181 -24.71 -1.18 7.81
CA ALA A 181 -25.65 -0.98 8.90
C ALA A 181 -25.19 0.10 9.90
N ALA A 182 -23.87 0.31 10.05
CA ALA A 182 -23.31 1.37 10.89
C ALA A 182 -23.33 2.76 10.22
N GLN A 183 -23.54 2.84 8.91
CA GLN A 183 -23.53 4.08 8.12
C GLN A 183 -24.47 5.17 8.67
N PRO A 184 -25.74 4.91 9.04
CA PRO A 184 -26.62 5.96 9.59
C PRO A 184 -26.12 6.57 10.90
N ARG A 185 -25.36 5.80 11.70
CA ARG A 185 -24.70 6.30 12.93
C ARG A 185 -23.49 7.14 12.58
N ALA A 186 -22.72 6.73 11.57
CA ALA A 186 -21.55 7.46 11.07
C ALA A 186 -21.90 8.86 10.51
N GLN A 187 -23.08 9.03 9.91
CA GLN A 187 -23.59 10.35 9.49
C GLN A 187 -23.73 11.36 10.64
N ARG A 188 -23.72 10.91 11.90
CA ARG A 188 -23.78 11.77 13.10
C ARG A 188 -22.48 11.78 13.90
N SER A 189 -21.49 11.01 13.46
CA SER A 189 -20.21 10.83 14.15
C SER A 189 -19.09 10.75 13.12
N GLY A 190 -18.43 11.89 12.87
CA GLY A 190 -17.32 11.97 11.92
C GLY A 190 -16.19 10.99 12.22
N VAL A 191 -15.90 10.72 13.51
CA VAL A 191 -14.91 9.72 13.94
C VAL A 191 -15.31 8.31 13.50
N LEU A 192 -16.59 7.94 13.63
CA LEU A 192 -17.07 6.65 13.14
C LEU A 192 -17.00 6.59 11.61
N GLY A 193 -17.43 7.64 10.90
CA GLY A 193 -17.37 7.72 9.44
C GLY A 193 -15.94 7.55 8.92
N GLN A 194 -14.99 8.26 9.50
CA GLN A 194 -13.57 8.14 9.21
C GLN A 194 -13.08 6.68 9.41
N ALA A 195 -13.45 6.07 10.53
CA ALA A 195 -13.04 4.70 10.84
C ALA A 195 -13.69 3.66 9.90
N LEU A 196 -14.94 3.87 9.48
CA LEU A 196 -15.59 3.02 8.48
C LEU A 196 -14.90 3.13 7.12
N LEU A 197 -14.53 4.33 6.67
CA LEU A 197 -13.77 4.53 5.42
C LEU A 197 -12.41 3.82 5.49
N ALA A 198 -11.65 4.03 6.57
CA ALA A 198 -10.33 3.42 6.75
C ALA A 198 -10.39 1.89 6.85
N LEU A 199 -11.49 1.33 7.36
CA LEU A 199 -11.70 -0.11 7.37
C LEU A 199 -12.10 -0.63 5.99
N SER A 200 -12.99 0.07 5.30
CA SER A 200 -13.53 -0.33 3.99
C SER A 200 -12.46 -0.32 2.92
N VAL A 201 -11.57 0.69 2.88
CA VAL A 201 -10.45 0.74 1.93
C VAL A 201 -9.50 -0.47 2.04
N LYS A 202 -9.39 -1.05 3.25
CA LYS A 202 -8.56 -2.23 3.52
C LYS A 202 -9.26 -3.56 3.23
N ARG A 203 -10.57 -3.64 3.46
CA ARG A 203 -11.27 -4.92 3.64
C ARG A 203 -12.52 -5.09 2.81
N ASP A 204 -13.14 -3.99 2.39
CA ASP A 204 -14.42 -4.03 1.68
C ASP A 204 -14.57 -2.83 0.71
N PRO A 205 -14.00 -2.94 -0.50
CA PRO A 205 -14.11 -1.91 -1.53
C PRO A 205 -15.56 -1.67 -1.97
N ALA A 206 -16.42 -2.68 -1.91
CA ALA A 206 -17.82 -2.54 -2.31
C ALA A 206 -18.58 -1.65 -1.32
N ALA A 207 -18.34 -1.82 -0.02
CA ALA A 207 -18.89 -0.91 0.98
C ALA A 207 -18.28 0.49 0.86
N LEU A 208 -16.98 0.61 0.57
CA LEU A 208 -16.31 1.89 0.40
C LEU A 208 -17.00 2.76 -0.67
N GLU A 209 -17.29 2.21 -1.84
CA GLU A 209 -17.98 2.94 -2.91
C GLU A 209 -19.37 3.45 -2.46
N ILE A 210 -20.10 2.68 -1.66
CA ILE A 210 -21.39 3.12 -1.11
C ILE A 210 -21.18 4.28 -0.11
N LEU A 211 -20.16 4.19 0.75
CA LEU A 211 -19.86 5.24 1.72
C LEU A 211 -19.37 6.54 1.07
N LEU A 212 -18.56 6.45 0.01
CA LEU A 212 -18.08 7.61 -0.75
C LEU A 212 -19.21 8.34 -1.50
N ASN A 213 -20.28 7.62 -1.85
CA ASN A 213 -21.47 8.22 -2.46
C ASN A 213 -22.48 8.78 -1.44
N ASP A 214 -22.24 8.63 -0.14
CA ASP A 214 -23.11 9.17 0.91
C ASP A 214 -22.70 10.58 1.32
N THR A 215 -23.35 11.57 0.71
CA THR A 215 -23.11 12.99 1.00
C THR A 215 -23.30 13.35 2.47
N ALA A 216 -24.25 12.72 3.18
CA ALA A 216 -24.49 13.00 4.60
C ALA A 216 -23.32 12.50 5.46
N LEU A 217 -22.77 11.32 5.13
CA LEU A 217 -21.58 10.80 5.78
C LEU A 217 -20.37 11.70 5.51
N LEU A 218 -20.12 12.05 4.25
CA LEU A 218 -18.98 12.90 3.88
C LEU A 218 -19.04 14.26 4.57
N THR A 219 -20.23 14.88 4.65
CA THR A 219 -20.43 16.17 5.32
C THR A 219 -20.13 16.12 6.82
N ALA A 220 -20.33 14.95 7.44
CA ALA A 220 -20.10 14.74 8.87
C ALA A 220 -18.63 14.43 9.22
N LEU A 221 -17.77 14.18 8.23
CA LEU A 221 -16.34 13.91 8.45
C LEU A 221 -15.62 15.14 9.03
N PRO A 222 -14.54 14.93 9.81
CA PRO A 222 -13.69 16.02 10.27
C PRO A 222 -12.85 16.60 9.11
N ASP A 223 -12.47 17.88 9.26
CA ASP A 223 -11.45 18.48 8.39
C ASP A 223 -10.05 17.99 8.80
N PRO A 224 -9.10 17.79 7.86
CA PRO A 224 -9.19 18.10 6.42
C PRO A 224 -9.84 17.01 5.56
N LEU A 225 -10.10 15.82 6.11
CA LEU A 225 -10.60 14.66 5.36
C LEU A 225 -11.89 14.94 4.58
N ARG A 226 -12.83 15.68 5.17
CA ARG A 226 -14.06 16.08 4.51
C ARG A 226 -13.81 16.77 3.17
N TYR A 227 -13.00 17.84 3.17
CA TYR A 227 -12.73 18.62 1.95
C TYR A 227 -11.96 17.79 0.92
N ALA A 228 -11.02 16.97 1.38
CA ALA A 228 -10.24 16.09 0.51
C ALA A 228 -11.11 15.07 -0.23
N LEU A 229 -12.21 14.58 0.39
CA LEU A 229 -13.10 13.61 -0.23
C LEU A 229 -14.30 14.21 -0.98
N THR A 230 -14.86 15.36 -0.55
CA THR A 230 -16.02 15.96 -1.23
C THR A 230 -15.62 16.81 -2.43
N ASP A 231 -14.64 17.69 -2.21
CA ASP A 231 -14.26 18.70 -3.18
C ASP A 231 -13.00 18.28 -3.93
N ALA A 232 -12.29 17.24 -3.43
CA ALA A 232 -10.91 16.93 -3.84
C ALA A 232 -10.07 18.21 -3.92
N ASP A 233 -10.31 19.07 -2.92
CA ASP A 233 -9.81 20.45 -2.87
C ASP A 233 -8.86 20.60 -1.67
N GLY A 234 -7.57 20.67 -1.98
CA GLY A 234 -6.51 21.04 -1.06
C GLY A 234 -6.40 22.55 -0.84
N SER A 235 -7.06 23.41 -1.64
CA SER A 235 -6.82 24.86 -1.61
C SER A 235 -7.19 25.56 -0.31
N LYS A 236 -7.97 24.90 0.56
CA LYS A 236 -8.34 25.42 1.89
C LYS A 236 -7.20 25.32 2.90
N SER A 237 -6.14 24.57 2.60
CA SER A 237 -4.94 24.47 3.42
C SER A 237 -3.77 24.01 2.55
N ASP A 238 -2.75 24.84 2.40
CA ASP A 238 -1.54 24.52 1.61
C ASP A 238 -0.91 23.18 1.99
N ASP A 239 -1.17 22.70 3.21
CA ASP A 239 -0.71 21.40 3.73
C ASP A 239 -1.85 20.40 4.06
N ALA A 240 -2.96 20.45 3.32
CA ALA A 240 -4.12 19.59 3.57
C ALA A 240 -3.76 18.08 3.49
N ALA A 241 -2.88 17.74 2.54
CA ALA A 241 -2.49 16.36 2.26
C ALA A 241 -1.60 15.77 3.37
N LEU A 242 -0.57 16.48 3.86
CA LEU A 242 0.25 15.96 4.95
C LEU A 242 -0.49 15.99 6.27
N THR A 243 -1.29 17.04 6.54
CA THR A 243 -2.17 17.05 7.73
C THR A 243 -3.11 15.84 7.74
N LEU A 244 -3.62 15.43 6.57
CA LEU A 244 -4.43 14.23 6.45
C LEU A 244 -3.63 12.97 6.78
N LEU A 245 -2.41 12.83 6.25
CA LEU A 245 -1.53 11.71 6.55
C LEU A 245 -1.23 11.61 8.06
N GLU A 246 -0.91 12.72 8.71
CA GLU A 246 -0.60 12.77 10.14
C GLU A 246 -1.79 12.45 11.04
N THR A 247 -2.96 13.01 10.73
CA THR A 247 -4.16 12.89 11.59
C THR A 247 -4.97 11.63 11.34
N SER A 248 -5.00 11.17 10.09
CA SER A 248 -5.91 10.12 9.64
C SER A 248 -5.21 8.85 9.17
N GLY A 249 -3.88 8.89 9.02
CA GLY A 249 -3.06 7.76 8.62
C GLY A 249 -2.99 7.56 7.10
N PRO A 250 -2.09 6.66 6.66
CA PRO A 250 -1.75 6.50 5.24
C PRO A 250 -2.92 5.99 4.39
N GLU A 251 -3.87 5.26 4.96
CA GLU A 251 -4.94 4.66 4.16
C GLU A 251 -6.00 5.68 3.74
N LEU A 252 -6.28 6.65 4.61
CA LEU A 252 -7.19 7.75 4.26
C LEU A 252 -6.49 8.81 3.42
N PHE A 253 -5.19 9.01 3.62
CA PHE A 253 -4.36 9.80 2.71
C PHE A 253 -4.38 9.26 1.28
N LEU A 254 -4.10 7.96 1.09
CA LEU A 254 -4.14 7.32 -0.22
C LEU A 254 -5.54 7.31 -0.82
N LEU A 255 -6.58 7.10 -0.01
CA LEU A 255 -7.96 7.21 -0.46
C LEU A 255 -8.27 8.60 -1.04
N ALA A 256 -7.85 9.66 -0.35
CA ALA A 256 -8.07 11.03 -0.80
C ALA A 256 -7.31 11.34 -2.09
N LEU A 257 -6.03 10.95 -2.20
CA LEU A 257 -5.25 11.12 -3.42
C LEU A 257 -5.84 10.34 -4.60
N ALA A 258 -6.27 9.10 -4.39
CA ALA A 258 -6.93 8.31 -5.43
C ALA A 258 -8.24 8.97 -5.89
N GLN A 259 -9.03 9.53 -4.98
CA GLN A 259 -10.22 10.30 -5.36
C GLN A 259 -9.86 11.57 -6.13
N ALA A 260 -8.81 12.29 -5.74
CA ALA A 260 -8.37 13.48 -6.45
C ALA A 260 -7.86 13.16 -7.87
N ALA A 261 -7.08 12.09 -8.03
CA ALA A 261 -6.64 11.60 -9.34
C ALA A 261 -7.82 11.20 -10.23
N LYS A 262 -8.76 10.41 -9.69
CA LYS A 262 -9.99 10.01 -10.41
C LYS A 262 -10.82 11.19 -10.91
N HIS A 263 -10.76 12.33 -10.24
CA HIS A 263 -11.49 13.55 -10.62
C HIS A 263 -10.62 14.57 -11.38
N GLY A 264 -9.35 14.25 -11.67
CA GLY A 264 -8.41 15.17 -12.33
C GLY A 264 -8.19 16.46 -11.52
N LYS A 265 -7.95 16.35 -10.22
CA LYS A 265 -7.77 17.51 -9.32
C LYS A 265 -6.40 17.49 -8.66
N GLY A 266 -5.53 18.39 -9.09
CA GLY A 266 -4.13 18.44 -8.65
C GLY A 266 -3.88 19.08 -7.28
N THR A 267 -4.89 19.69 -6.64
CA THR A 267 -4.68 20.53 -5.44
C THR A 267 -4.18 19.77 -4.21
N LEU A 268 -4.45 18.46 -4.10
CA LEU A 268 -3.90 17.61 -3.02
C LEU A 268 -2.52 17.06 -3.35
N PHE A 269 -2.07 17.16 -4.60
CA PHE A 269 -0.77 16.68 -5.03
C PHE A 269 0.24 17.82 -4.95
N THR A 270 0.65 18.19 -3.74
CA THR A 270 1.82 19.05 -3.54
C THR A 270 3.10 18.25 -3.74
N PRO A 271 4.26 18.89 -3.98
CA PRO A 271 5.55 18.20 -4.03
C PRO A 271 5.78 17.28 -2.82
N GLU A 272 5.50 17.76 -1.61
CA GLU A 272 5.68 17.00 -0.38
C GLU A 272 4.69 15.83 -0.27
N ALA A 273 3.45 15.99 -0.74
CA ALA A 273 2.48 14.90 -0.79
C ALA A 273 2.93 13.80 -1.76
N VAL A 274 3.51 14.17 -2.89
CA VAL A 274 4.09 13.22 -3.86
C VAL A 274 5.32 12.53 -3.29
N ASP A 275 6.17 13.23 -2.55
CA ASP A 275 7.29 12.61 -1.81
C ASP A 275 6.78 11.53 -0.83
N GLN A 276 5.72 11.81 -0.07
CA GLN A 276 5.12 10.83 0.84
C GLN A 276 4.49 9.65 0.07
N LEU A 277 3.79 9.92 -1.03
CA LEU A 277 3.23 8.88 -1.91
C LEU A 277 4.33 7.96 -2.44
N TRP A 278 5.44 8.53 -2.90
CA TRP A 278 6.59 7.79 -3.42
C TRP A 278 7.32 7.00 -2.34
N SER A 279 7.43 7.56 -1.13
CA SER A 279 7.97 6.86 0.05
C SER A 279 7.12 5.64 0.43
N LEU A 280 5.79 5.77 0.43
CA LEU A 280 4.87 4.66 0.67
C LEU A 280 5.00 3.57 -0.41
N TYR A 281 5.16 3.98 -1.67
CA TYR A 281 5.41 3.07 -2.79
C TYR A 281 6.74 2.31 -2.61
N SER A 282 7.84 3.03 -2.41
CA SER A 282 9.20 2.48 -2.34
C SER A 282 9.41 1.58 -1.13
N SER A 283 8.79 1.91 0.00
CA SER A 283 8.85 1.07 1.22
C SER A 283 8.02 -0.22 1.13
N GLY A 284 7.23 -0.40 0.06
CA GLY A 284 6.23 -1.48 -0.01
C GLY A 284 5.19 -1.36 1.10
N SER A 285 4.93 -0.16 1.61
CA SER A 285 3.86 0.07 2.57
C SER A 285 2.50 -0.05 1.87
N CYS A 286 1.44 -0.32 2.65
CA CYS A 286 0.06 -0.32 2.13
C CYS A 286 -0.27 -1.37 1.04
N VAL A 287 0.54 -2.42 0.85
CA VAL A 287 0.22 -3.52 -0.11
C VAL A 287 -1.10 -4.23 0.20
N HIS A 288 -1.54 -4.15 1.46
CA HIS A 288 -2.79 -4.73 1.94
C HIS A 288 -4.04 -3.94 1.52
N LEU A 289 -3.87 -2.75 0.92
CA LEU A 289 -4.98 -2.00 0.33
C LEU A 289 -5.47 -2.66 -0.96
N ASN A 290 -6.73 -2.39 -1.31
CA ASN A 290 -7.24 -2.69 -2.63
C ASN A 290 -6.39 -2.00 -3.71
N GLU A 291 -6.25 -2.67 -4.85
CA GLU A 291 -5.40 -2.27 -5.97
C GLU A 291 -5.59 -0.81 -6.39
N ALA A 292 -6.83 -0.33 -6.46
CA ALA A 292 -7.16 1.03 -6.88
C ALA A 292 -6.68 2.13 -5.91
N TYR A 293 -6.33 1.79 -4.67
CA TYR A 293 -5.85 2.75 -3.66
C TYR A 293 -4.40 2.50 -3.25
N ARG A 294 -3.68 1.65 -3.98
CA ARG A 294 -2.25 1.43 -3.73
C ARG A 294 -1.45 2.62 -4.26
N PRO A 295 -0.30 2.95 -3.65
CA PRO A 295 0.56 4.04 -4.11
C PRO A 295 0.88 3.96 -5.61
N ILE A 296 1.19 2.77 -6.12
CA ILE A 296 1.53 2.58 -7.55
C ILE A 296 0.35 2.87 -8.49
N ALA A 297 -0.89 2.55 -8.09
CA ALA A 297 -2.05 2.84 -8.94
C ALA A 297 -2.25 4.35 -9.07
N ILE A 298 -2.12 5.08 -7.96
CA ILE A 298 -2.22 6.54 -7.95
C ILE A 298 -1.07 7.18 -8.75
N ILE A 299 0.16 6.64 -8.63
CA ILE A 299 1.30 7.10 -9.45
C ILE A 299 1.01 6.87 -10.95
N ASN A 300 0.45 5.72 -11.32
CA ASN A 300 0.07 5.45 -12.70
C ASN A 300 -1.01 6.42 -13.19
N ASP A 301 -2.04 6.72 -12.38
CA ASP A 301 -3.05 7.73 -12.73
C ASP A 301 -2.41 9.12 -12.97
N CYS A 302 -1.40 9.49 -12.16
CA CYS A 302 -0.60 10.71 -12.36
C CYS A 302 0.25 10.67 -13.63
N ILE A 303 0.68 9.49 -14.07
CA ILE A 303 1.50 9.32 -15.27
C ILE A 303 0.64 9.35 -16.54
N GLU A 304 -0.51 8.67 -16.51
CA GLU A 304 -1.40 8.51 -17.66
C GLU A 304 -2.03 9.85 -18.06
N ASP A 305 -2.68 10.54 -17.11
CA ASP A 305 -3.48 11.74 -17.39
C ASP A 305 -2.98 13.00 -16.67
N GLY A 306 -1.93 12.89 -15.84
CA GLY A 306 -1.52 13.97 -14.93
C GLY A 306 -1.07 15.26 -15.63
N ALA A 307 -0.64 15.19 -16.88
CA ALA A 307 -0.27 16.37 -17.68
C ALA A 307 -1.41 17.42 -17.75
N ASP A 308 -2.66 16.97 -17.71
CA ASP A 308 -3.83 17.84 -17.88
C ASP A 308 -4.26 18.54 -16.58
N TRP A 309 -3.87 18.02 -15.41
CA TRP A 309 -4.45 18.44 -14.13
C TRP A 309 -3.49 18.55 -12.95
N LEU A 310 -2.27 17.99 -13.04
CA LEU A 310 -1.25 18.19 -12.02
C LEU A 310 -0.56 19.55 -12.18
N PRO A 311 -0.21 20.23 -11.08
CA PRO A 311 0.65 21.40 -11.15
C PRO A 311 2.03 21.07 -11.71
N THR A 312 2.66 21.98 -12.47
CA THR A 312 4.01 21.81 -13.01
C THR A 312 5.02 21.42 -11.92
N GLU A 313 4.99 22.07 -10.75
CA GLU A 313 5.91 21.79 -9.64
C GLU A 313 5.76 20.35 -9.10
N THR A 314 4.56 19.80 -9.18
CA THR A 314 4.27 18.42 -8.77
C THR A 314 4.77 17.41 -9.80
N LEU A 315 4.59 17.70 -11.09
CA LEU A 315 5.18 16.91 -12.17
C LEU A 315 6.71 16.92 -12.06
N ARG A 316 7.31 18.08 -11.74
CA ARG A 316 8.75 18.21 -11.46
C ARG A 316 9.16 17.33 -10.28
N ALA A 317 8.46 17.40 -9.15
CA ALA A 317 8.75 16.58 -7.98
C ALA A 317 8.68 15.08 -8.30
N LEU A 318 7.64 14.65 -9.02
CA LEU A 318 7.48 13.25 -9.45
C LEU A 318 8.62 12.79 -10.36
N LEU A 319 9.01 13.60 -11.35
CA LEU A 319 10.15 13.32 -12.24
C LEU A 319 11.46 13.23 -11.46
N THR A 320 11.70 14.17 -10.55
CA THR A 320 12.88 14.16 -9.69
C THR A 320 12.93 12.87 -8.88
N LEU A 321 11.85 12.47 -8.21
CA LEU A 321 11.78 11.22 -7.43
C LEU A 321 12.07 9.97 -8.25
N MET A 322 11.57 9.90 -9.50
CA MET A 322 11.87 8.78 -10.41
C MET A 322 13.35 8.70 -10.79
N LEU A 323 14.04 9.84 -10.83
CA LEU A 323 15.46 9.95 -11.18
C LEU A 323 16.38 9.75 -9.98
N THR A 324 15.94 10.17 -8.78
CA THR A 324 16.72 10.20 -7.54
C THR A 324 16.53 8.97 -6.66
N SER A 325 15.45 8.18 -6.82
CA SER A 325 15.24 7.02 -5.95
C SER A 325 16.47 6.09 -5.94
N GLY A 326 17.15 5.97 -4.80
CA GLY A 326 18.46 5.32 -4.65
C GLY A 326 18.53 3.85 -5.09
N GLU A 327 17.38 3.21 -5.33
CA GLU A 327 17.28 2.07 -6.23
C GLU A 327 16.76 2.56 -7.58
N VAL A 328 17.68 2.94 -8.49
CA VAL A 328 17.35 3.10 -9.90
C VAL A 328 16.99 1.71 -10.44
N THR A 329 15.77 1.28 -10.17
CA THR A 329 15.24 0.03 -10.67
C THR A 329 14.84 0.20 -12.13
N GLU A 330 14.86 -0.89 -12.89
CA GLU A 330 14.31 -0.90 -14.27
C GLU A 330 12.88 -0.33 -14.30
N LYS A 331 12.12 -0.55 -13.23
CA LYS A 331 10.75 -0.08 -13.07
C LYS A 331 10.64 1.45 -12.92
N SER A 332 11.50 2.09 -12.13
CA SER A 332 11.50 3.56 -12.01
C SER A 332 11.82 4.22 -13.36
N ASN A 333 12.74 3.64 -14.14
CA ASN A 333 13.06 4.11 -15.48
C ASN A 333 11.92 3.85 -16.49
N GLU A 334 11.13 2.78 -16.31
CA GLU A 334 9.94 2.52 -17.13
C GLU A 334 8.87 3.59 -16.87
N LEU A 335 8.54 3.86 -15.60
CA LEU A 335 7.59 4.91 -15.21
C LEU A 335 8.02 6.29 -15.71
N LEU A 336 9.32 6.60 -15.62
CA LEU A 336 9.89 7.84 -16.15
C LEU A 336 9.67 7.98 -17.66
N ARG A 337 9.95 6.92 -18.43
CA ARG A 337 9.75 6.96 -19.89
C ARG A 337 8.28 7.11 -20.26
N GLU A 338 7.40 6.47 -19.51
CA GLU A 338 5.95 6.57 -19.69
C GLU A 338 5.45 7.99 -19.38
N LEU A 339 5.90 8.58 -18.27
CA LEU A 339 5.56 9.96 -17.92
C LEU A 339 6.03 10.95 -19.00
N ILE A 340 7.28 10.86 -19.44
CA ILE A 340 7.79 11.75 -20.49
C ILE A 340 7.07 11.51 -21.83
N HIS A 341 6.68 10.27 -22.14
CA HIS A 341 5.89 9.98 -23.33
C HIS A 341 4.53 10.71 -23.32
N ASN A 342 3.86 10.74 -22.16
CA ASN A 342 2.58 11.42 -21.99
C ASN A 342 2.75 12.95 -21.91
N LEU A 343 3.92 13.43 -21.51
CA LEU A 343 4.28 14.86 -21.49
C LEU A 343 4.88 15.37 -22.81
N ARG A 344 5.00 14.57 -23.88
CA ARG A 344 5.70 14.99 -25.11
C ARG A 344 5.16 16.29 -25.75
N ASP A 345 3.86 16.53 -25.60
CA ASP A 345 3.15 17.69 -26.15
C ASP A 345 3.03 18.82 -25.10
N TYR A 346 3.56 18.61 -23.88
CA TYR A 346 3.55 19.58 -22.79
C TYR A 346 4.62 20.65 -23.03
N ALA A 347 4.22 21.92 -23.05
CA ALA A 347 5.09 23.03 -23.45
C ALA A 347 6.37 23.16 -22.59
N GLU A 348 6.29 22.79 -21.31
CA GLU A 348 7.39 22.91 -20.34
C GLU A 348 8.14 21.57 -20.13
N VAL A 349 7.93 20.56 -20.98
CA VAL A 349 8.56 19.23 -20.80
C VAL A 349 10.08 19.31 -20.77
N THR A 350 10.68 20.19 -21.56
CA THR A 350 12.13 20.42 -21.59
C THR A 350 12.63 20.95 -20.25
N ASP A 351 11.99 22.00 -19.73
CA ASP A 351 12.35 22.63 -18.46
C ASP A 351 12.17 21.67 -17.28
N LEU A 352 11.10 20.86 -17.31
CA LEU A 352 10.85 19.80 -16.33
C LEU A 352 11.95 18.74 -16.36
N LEU A 353 12.30 18.23 -17.53
CA LEU A 353 13.34 17.20 -17.69
C LEU A 353 14.72 17.72 -17.30
N GLU A 354 15.07 18.94 -17.72
CA GLU A 354 16.32 19.61 -17.37
C GLU A 354 16.46 19.77 -15.85
N SER A 355 15.47 20.39 -15.20
CA SER A 355 15.51 20.65 -13.75
C SER A 355 15.57 19.36 -12.90
N ALA A 356 14.83 18.33 -13.31
CA ALA A 356 14.84 17.04 -12.63
C ALA A 356 16.17 16.30 -12.80
N LEU A 357 16.75 16.30 -14.00
CA LEU A 357 18.06 15.71 -14.27
C LEU A 357 19.19 16.47 -13.56
N GLN A 358 19.14 17.80 -13.55
CA GLN A 358 20.08 18.61 -12.79
C GLN A 358 20.07 18.21 -11.32
N SER A 359 18.88 18.14 -10.71
CA SER A 359 18.73 17.76 -9.30
C SER A 359 19.33 16.36 -9.03
N ALA A 360 19.14 15.41 -9.94
CA ALA A 360 19.67 14.04 -9.81
C ALA A 360 21.20 13.95 -10.01
N LEU A 361 21.79 14.86 -10.78
CA LEU A 361 23.25 14.97 -10.92
C LEU A 361 23.87 15.64 -9.70
N GLU A 362 23.26 16.71 -9.18
CA GLU A 362 23.72 17.41 -7.98
C GLU A 362 23.66 16.53 -6.72
N SER A 363 22.65 15.66 -6.61
CA SER A 363 22.57 14.67 -5.52
C SER A 363 23.59 13.53 -5.65
N GLY A 364 24.21 13.37 -6.83
CA GLY A 364 25.15 12.28 -7.14
C GLY A 364 24.47 10.91 -7.35
N GLU A 365 23.15 10.88 -7.48
CA GLU A 365 22.38 9.65 -7.73
C GLU A 365 22.42 9.22 -9.20
N ARG A 366 22.74 10.16 -10.09
CA ARG A 366 23.00 9.91 -11.51
C ARG A 366 24.36 10.44 -11.90
N THR A 367 25.01 9.78 -12.86
CA THR A 367 26.21 10.27 -13.53
C THR A 367 25.88 11.00 -14.83
N PRO A 368 26.79 11.82 -15.38
CA PRO A 368 26.61 12.41 -16.71
C PRO A 368 26.33 11.37 -17.81
N ASN A 369 26.88 10.17 -17.70
CA ASN A 369 26.62 9.07 -18.65
C ASN A 369 25.19 8.52 -18.52
N ASP A 370 24.66 8.41 -17.30
CA ASP A 370 23.27 7.98 -17.09
C ASP A 370 22.28 8.99 -17.67
N ALA A 371 22.58 10.30 -17.53
CA ALA A 371 21.80 11.36 -18.16
C ALA A 371 21.86 11.27 -19.69
N LEU A 372 23.03 11.01 -20.27
CA LEU A 372 23.20 10.80 -21.72
C LEU A 372 22.38 9.61 -22.23
N ASP A 373 22.46 8.47 -21.57
CA ASP A 373 21.74 7.26 -21.95
C ASP A 373 20.22 7.47 -21.85
N LEU A 374 19.77 8.21 -20.84
CA LEU A 374 18.36 8.57 -20.70
C LEU A 374 17.89 9.48 -21.84
N VAL A 375 18.55 10.63 -22.04
CA VAL A 375 18.16 11.60 -23.08
C VAL A 375 18.23 10.97 -24.46
N GLY A 376 19.28 10.18 -24.73
CA GLY A 376 19.41 9.43 -25.99
C GLY A 376 18.30 8.40 -26.17
N GLY A 377 17.89 7.71 -25.11
CA GLY A 377 16.75 6.79 -25.13
C GLY A 377 15.41 7.48 -25.39
N LEU A 378 15.19 8.64 -24.77
CA LEU A 378 13.99 9.46 -24.98
C LEU A 378 13.91 10.01 -26.41
N LEU A 379 15.05 10.47 -26.95
CA LEU A 379 15.16 10.93 -28.33
C LEU A 379 14.89 9.79 -29.32
N ALA A 380 15.50 8.62 -29.11
CA ALA A 380 15.31 7.45 -29.97
C ALA A 380 13.85 6.93 -29.95
N ALA A 381 13.15 7.11 -28.83
CA ALA A 381 11.74 6.78 -28.70
C ALA A 381 10.80 7.84 -29.32
N GLY A 382 11.31 9.01 -29.70
CA GLY A 382 10.52 10.12 -30.21
C GLY A 382 9.70 10.83 -29.13
N ASN A 383 10.08 10.70 -27.85
CA ASN A 383 9.42 11.37 -26.73
C ASN A 383 9.88 12.83 -26.57
N ILE A 384 11.08 13.14 -27.05
CA ILE A 384 11.63 14.49 -27.16
C ILE A 384 12.21 14.68 -28.55
N THR A 385 12.27 15.91 -29.02
CA THR A 385 12.89 16.31 -30.29
C THR A 385 14.40 16.55 -30.11
N GLU A 386 15.12 16.63 -31.22
CA GLU A 386 16.55 16.93 -31.24
C GLU A 386 16.85 18.33 -30.66
N HIS A 387 15.94 19.30 -30.88
CA HIS A 387 16.06 20.64 -30.30
C HIS A 387 15.94 20.58 -28.77
N GLN A 388 14.92 19.90 -28.25
CA GLN A 388 14.73 19.71 -26.82
C GLN A 388 15.89 18.95 -26.17
N ALA A 389 16.44 17.93 -26.85
CA ALA A 389 17.62 17.22 -26.36
C ALA A 389 18.85 18.15 -26.26
N VAL A 390 19.05 19.03 -27.25
CA VAL A 390 20.11 20.05 -27.23
C VAL A 390 19.91 21.04 -26.07
N ASP A 391 18.70 21.51 -25.85
CA ASP A 391 18.37 22.42 -24.74
C ASP A 391 18.69 21.77 -23.39
N VAL A 392 18.24 20.52 -23.18
CA VAL A 392 18.56 19.75 -21.97
C VAL A 392 20.07 19.62 -21.79
N TYR A 393 20.84 19.26 -22.83
CA TYR A 393 22.29 19.15 -22.71
C TYR A 393 22.95 20.49 -22.35
N VAL A 394 22.49 21.60 -22.94
CA VAL A 394 23.01 22.94 -22.62
C VAL A 394 22.70 23.31 -21.17
N GLY A 395 21.49 23.04 -20.71
CA GLY A 395 21.06 23.25 -19.32
C GLY A 395 21.90 22.48 -18.31
N LEU A 396 22.06 21.17 -18.52
CA LEU A 396 22.91 20.32 -17.68
C LEU A 396 24.37 20.78 -17.67
N LEU A 397 24.92 21.18 -18.82
CA LEU A 397 26.28 21.72 -18.89
C LEU A 397 26.42 23.04 -18.14
N ALA A 398 25.39 23.89 -18.17
CA ALA A 398 25.38 25.13 -17.39
C ALA A 398 25.36 24.85 -15.88
N ALA A 399 24.59 23.87 -15.43
CA ALA A 399 24.55 23.44 -14.03
C ALA A 399 25.87 22.82 -13.55
N LEU A 400 26.56 22.07 -14.42
CA LEU A 400 27.87 21.46 -14.14
C LEU A 400 29.06 22.41 -14.39
N ASP A 401 28.81 23.72 -14.55
CA ASP A 401 29.83 24.75 -14.75
C ASP A 401 30.80 24.49 -15.93
N TRP A 402 30.41 23.64 -16.89
CA TRP A 402 31.25 23.26 -18.04
C TRP A 402 32.62 22.70 -17.63
N ASP A 403 32.67 21.93 -16.56
CA ASP A 403 33.90 21.31 -16.06
C ASP A 403 34.45 20.18 -16.96
N ALA A 404 35.59 19.61 -16.60
CA ALA A 404 36.17 18.49 -17.37
C ALA A 404 35.38 17.18 -17.23
N GLU A 405 34.62 17.01 -16.14
CA GLU A 405 33.85 15.79 -15.87
C GLU A 405 32.59 15.70 -16.75
N SER A 406 32.05 16.84 -17.17
CA SER A 406 30.95 16.98 -18.12
C SER A 406 31.35 16.84 -19.59
N LEU A 407 32.61 16.49 -19.89
CA LEU A 407 33.09 16.24 -21.26
C LEU A 407 32.19 15.30 -22.08
N PRO A 408 31.66 14.17 -21.55
CA PRO A 408 30.73 13.33 -22.29
C PRO A 408 29.50 14.09 -22.81
N LEU A 409 28.92 14.98 -21.99
CA LEU A 409 27.78 15.82 -22.36
C LEU A 409 28.17 16.83 -23.45
N MET A 410 29.35 17.45 -23.35
CA MET A 410 29.85 18.37 -24.38
C MET A 410 30.02 17.67 -25.72
N GLU A 411 30.60 16.46 -25.73
CA GLU A 411 30.78 15.70 -26.96
C GLU A 411 29.44 15.32 -27.58
N GLN A 412 28.47 14.90 -26.77
CA GLN A 412 27.14 14.56 -27.27
C GLN A 412 26.40 15.77 -27.83
N LEU A 413 26.47 16.93 -27.17
CA LEU A 413 25.94 18.19 -27.69
C LEU A 413 26.56 18.51 -29.07
N ALA A 414 27.89 18.40 -29.19
CA ALA A 414 28.58 18.64 -30.45
C ALA A 414 28.18 17.64 -31.55
N ARG A 415 27.99 16.35 -31.21
CA ARG A 415 27.51 15.34 -32.17
C ARG A 415 26.11 15.65 -32.66
N THR A 416 25.20 15.99 -31.75
CA THR A 416 23.79 16.30 -32.06
C THR A 416 23.69 17.53 -32.97
N VAL A 417 24.40 18.62 -32.63
CA VAL A 417 24.45 19.85 -33.44
C VAL A 417 25.13 19.65 -34.80
N LEU A 418 26.03 18.68 -34.92
CA LEU A 418 26.67 18.33 -36.19
C LEU A 418 25.75 17.50 -37.09
N GLN A 419 24.97 16.60 -36.50
CA GLN A 419 24.03 15.72 -37.20
C GLN A 419 22.81 16.49 -37.70
N GLU A 420 22.33 17.45 -36.91
CA GLU A 420 21.17 18.28 -37.22
C GLU A 420 21.57 19.75 -37.45
N PRO A 421 21.77 20.17 -38.72
CA PRO A 421 22.17 21.54 -39.05
C PRO A 421 21.14 22.58 -38.63
N ASP A 422 19.86 22.21 -38.61
CA ASP A 422 18.73 23.11 -38.35
C ASP A 422 18.54 23.41 -36.87
N VAL A 423 19.20 22.66 -35.97
CA VAL A 423 19.18 22.97 -34.53
C VAL A 423 20.09 24.15 -34.24
N GLU A 424 19.50 25.21 -33.70
CA GLU A 424 20.20 26.42 -33.28
C GLU A 424 20.72 26.29 -31.85
N ILE A 425 21.94 26.77 -31.62
CA ILE A 425 22.52 26.94 -30.28
C ILE A 425 23.06 28.35 -30.15
N SER A 426 22.93 28.94 -28.96
CA SER A 426 23.37 30.31 -28.73
C SER A 426 24.87 30.49 -28.97
N ARG A 427 25.26 31.69 -29.42
CA ARG A 427 26.66 32.05 -29.64
C ARG A 427 27.53 31.82 -28.39
N ASP A 428 26.98 32.04 -27.20
CA ASP A 428 27.68 31.82 -25.94
C ASP A 428 28.01 30.33 -25.73
N VAL A 429 27.07 29.43 -26.01
CA VAL A 429 27.29 27.97 -25.96
C VAL A 429 28.38 27.56 -26.94
N GLN A 430 28.38 28.11 -28.17
CA GLN A 430 29.42 27.83 -29.17
C GLN A 430 30.81 28.26 -28.68
N TRP A 431 30.92 29.46 -28.08
CA TRP A 431 32.18 29.92 -27.50
C TRP A 431 32.63 29.09 -26.29
N ARG A 432 31.71 28.59 -25.46
CA ARG A 432 32.01 27.68 -24.36
C ARG A 432 32.55 26.34 -24.87
N LEU A 433 31.90 25.75 -25.88
CA LEU A 433 32.40 24.53 -26.54
C LEU A 433 33.81 24.72 -27.11
N LEU A 434 34.08 25.84 -27.78
CA LEU A 434 35.41 26.13 -28.33
C LEU A 434 36.46 26.34 -27.22
N ARG A 435 36.07 26.97 -26.11
CA ARG A 435 36.95 27.12 -24.94
C ARG A 435 37.31 25.75 -24.35
N ALA A 436 36.31 24.92 -24.08
CA ALA A 436 36.52 23.56 -23.57
C ALA A 436 37.37 22.73 -24.54
N ALA A 437 37.12 22.83 -25.84
CA ALA A 437 37.94 22.18 -26.88
C ALA A 437 39.42 22.56 -26.78
N SER A 438 39.71 23.85 -26.55
CA SER A 438 41.07 24.36 -26.42
C SER A 438 41.76 23.93 -25.12
N GLU A 439 41.02 23.79 -24.03
CA GLU A 439 41.55 23.41 -22.72
C GLU A 439 41.77 21.89 -22.65
N LEU A 440 40.78 21.10 -23.09
CA LEU A 440 40.78 19.63 -23.04
C LEU A 440 41.38 18.96 -24.28
N LYS A 441 41.72 19.74 -25.32
CA LYS A 441 42.29 19.26 -26.59
C LYS A 441 41.38 18.31 -27.37
N VAL A 442 40.08 18.60 -27.41
CA VAL A 442 39.06 17.77 -28.06
C VAL A 442 38.72 18.33 -29.45
N GLU A 443 39.11 17.60 -30.49
CA GLU A 443 38.98 18.05 -31.89
C GLU A 443 37.53 18.21 -32.34
N LEU A 444 36.64 17.28 -31.93
CA LEU A 444 35.23 17.31 -32.31
C LEU A 444 34.56 18.62 -31.89
N LEU A 445 34.74 19.03 -30.63
CA LEU A 445 34.18 20.27 -30.08
C LEU A 445 34.70 21.48 -30.87
N ALA A 446 36.00 21.54 -31.15
CA ALA A 446 36.61 22.63 -31.90
C ALA A 446 36.04 22.72 -33.33
N LYS A 447 35.88 21.59 -34.01
CA LYS A 447 35.35 21.53 -35.37
C LYS A 447 33.90 22.02 -35.46
N VAL A 448 33.05 21.57 -34.54
CA VAL A 448 31.63 21.94 -34.54
C VAL A 448 31.44 23.41 -34.17
N ALA A 449 32.08 23.85 -33.08
CA ALA A 449 31.98 25.25 -32.62
C ALA A 449 32.54 26.24 -33.65
N SER A 450 33.72 25.96 -34.24
CA SER A 450 34.31 26.85 -35.25
C SER A 450 33.47 26.95 -36.52
N LYS A 451 32.89 25.85 -37.00
CA LYS A 451 32.02 25.85 -38.17
C LYS A 451 30.78 26.73 -37.95
N ARG A 452 30.14 26.64 -36.78
CA ARG A 452 28.95 27.45 -36.43
C ARG A 452 29.31 28.93 -36.26
N LEU A 453 30.36 29.21 -35.49
CA LEU A 453 30.83 30.59 -35.28
C LEU A 453 31.22 31.27 -36.60
N LEU A 454 31.92 30.57 -37.50
CA LEU A 454 32.27 31.13 -38.81
C LEU A 454 31.04 31.45 -39.66
N ALA A 455 30.03 30.59 -39.67
CA ALA A 455 28.77 30.85 -40.38
C ALA A 455 28.03 32.08 -39.82
N GLU A 456 28.10 32.32 -38.51
CA GLU A 456 27.54 33.53 -37.91
C GLU A 456 28.40 34.79 -38.18
N LEU A 457 29.72 34.64 -38.28
CA LEU A 457 30.63 35.75 -38.55
C LEU A 457 30.46 36.31 -39.95
N ASP A 458 30.02 35.49 -40.91
CA ASP A 458 29.65 35.95 -42.26
C ASP A 458 28.50 36.99 -42.23
N ALA A 459 27.72 37.04 -41.14
CA ALA A 459 26.63 38.00 -40.95
C ALA A 459 27.02 39.24 -40.12
N VAL A 460 28.27 39.35 -39.64
CA VAL A 460 28.71 40.50 -38.82
C VAL A 460 29.14 41.65 -39.73
N GLU A 461 28.46 42.80 -39.62
CA GLU A 461 28.73 43.99 -40.45
C GLU A 461 29.84 44.90 -39.87
N ASP A 462 30.05 44.89 -38.55
CA ASP A 462 31.10 45.69 -37.91
C ASP A 462 32.47 45.02 -38.06
N GLU A 463 33.36 45.65 -38.82
CA GLU A 463 34.72 45.17 -39.10
C GLU A 463 35.56 45.03 -37.81
N ALA A 464 35.36 45.90 -36.82
CA ALA A 464 36.09 45.83 -35.56
C ALA A 464 35.64 44.60 -34.74
N GLU A 465 34.34 44.36 -34.68
CA GLU A 465 33.76 43.19 -34.02
C GLU A 465 34.18 41.89 -34.73
N LEU A 466 34.14 41.87 -36.07
CA LEU A 466 34.58 40.75 -36.88
C LEU A 466 36.06 40.43 -36.63
N CYS A 467 36.94 41.45 -36.60
CA CYS A 467 38.36 41.26 -36.30
C CYS A 467 38.57 40.67 -34.89
N GLU A 468 37.84 41.15 -33.88
CA GLU A 468 37.93 40.63 -32.52
C GLU A 468 37.54 39.15 -32.45
N HIS A 469 36.40 38.78 -33.03
CA HIS A 469 35.93 37.39 -33.03
C HIS A 469 36.87 36.46 -33.81
N LEU A 470 37.40 36.89 -34.97
CA LEU A 470 38.38 36.11 -35.74
C LEU A 470 39.68 35.91 -34.97
N MET A 471 40.19 36.95 -34.29
CA MET A 471 41.37 36.81 -33.43
C MET A 471 41.10 35.84 -32.26
N ARG A 472 39.92 35.92 -31.64
CA ARG A 472 39.52 35.02 -30.56
C ARG A 472 39.43 33.57 -31.04
N LEU A 473 38.81 33.34 -32.20
CA LEU A 473 38.71 32.03 -32.84
C LEU A 473 40.11 31.47 -33.14
N PHE A 474 40.97 32.26 -33.78
CA PHE A 474 42.34 31.87 -34.10
C PHE A 474 43.13 31.46 -32.85
N ASN A 475 43.09 32.28 -31.80
CA ASN A 475 43.80 32.01 -30.55
C ASN A 475 43.34 30.69 -29.90
N LYS A 476 42.05 30.35 -29.99
CA LYS A 476 41.52 29.10 -29.44
C LYS A 476 41.79 27.87 -30.31
N LEU A 477 42.13 28.04 -31.59
CA LEU A 477 42.42 26.95 -32.53
C LEU A 477 43.92 26.69 -32.75
N GLN A 478 44.83 27.54 -32.24
CA GLN A 478 46.28 27.41 -32.48
C GLN A 478 46.87 26.03 -32.15
N TRP A 479 46.28 25.32 -31.20
CA TRP A 479 46.72 23.99 -30.77
C TRP A 479 46.39 22.88 -31.78
N ASN A 480 45.44 23.11 -32.70
CA ASN A 480 44.98 22.12 -33.68
C ASN A 480 45.38 22.56 -35.10
N SER A 481 46.37 21.88 -35.67
CA SER A 481 46.91 22.18 -37.00
C SER A 481 45.95 21.90 -38.16
N HIS A 482 44.87 21.15 -37.95
CA HIS A 482 43.90 20.81 -38.99
C HIS A 482 42.76 21.83 -39.11
N LEU A 483 42.50 22.59 -38.04
CA LEU A 483 41.43 23.61 -37.97
C LEU A 483 41.97 25.04 -38.00
N ARG A 484 43.27 25.22 -37.73
CA ARG A 484 44.01 26.47 -37.96
C ARG A 484 44.13 26.74 -39.45
#